data_AF-A0AAV2MVI5-F1
#
_entry.id   AF-A0AAV2MVI5-F1
#
_cell.length_a   1.000
_cell.length_b   1.000
_cell.length_c   1.000
_cell.angle_alpha   90.00
_cell.angle_beta   90.00
_cell.angle_gamma   90.00
#
_symmetry.space_group_name_H-M   'P 1'
#
loop_
_entity.id
_entity.type
_entity.pdbx_description
1 polymer ?
#
loop_
_entity_poly.entity_id
_entity_poly.type
_entity_poly.pdbx_seq_one_letter_code
_entity_poly.pdbx_strand_id
1 'polypeptide(L)'
;MTDPSKFPNDSHLIGDAAYPLSKQLMVPYTDNGHLTQRQKNYNLCLSSSRMVIERAIGLLKGRWRSLLHYLAMGSVERIPYHFVACCVLHNICLMKNDEMEAMILDNEVMFPELQVQNVEQNRGEAEAKKNFICATLRMRHV
;
A
#
# COMPACT_ATOMS: atom_id res chain seq x y z
N MET A 1 4.57 16.38 -2.72
CA MET A 1 3.64 15.36 -3.28
C MET A 1 2.39 15.98 -3.91
N THR A 2 2.42 17.24 -4.36
CA THR A 2 1.23 18.01 -4.77
C THR A 2 1.09 18.21 -6.28
N ASP A 3 1.96 17.58 -7.09
CA ASP A 3 1.90 17.68 -8.54
C ASP A 3 0.62 17.00 -9.08
N PRO A 4 -0.34 17.75 -9.64
CA PRO A 4 -1.59 17.20 -10.16
C PRO A 4 -1.38 16.24 -11.33
N SER A 5 -0.26 16.34 -12.04
CA SER A 5 0.05 15.46 -13.17
C SER A 5 0.30 14.01 -12.73
N LYS A 6 0.69 13.80 -11.46
CA LYS A 6 0.93 12.47 -10.87
C LYS A 6 -0.35 11.73 -10.46
N PHE A 7 -1.47 12.44 -10.34
CA PHE A 7 -2.76 11.90 -9.91
C PHE A 7 -3.88 12.31 -10.88
N PRO A 8 -3.86 11.81 -12.13
CA PRO A 8 -4.89 12.13 -13.11
C PRO A 8 -6.25 11.57 -12.69
N ASN A 9 -7.34 12.14 -13.21
CA ASN A 9 -8.71 11.64 -13.06
C ASN A 9 -9.16 11.45 -11.59
N ASP A 10 -8.74 12.35 -10.69
CA ASP A 10 -9.02 12.29 -9.24
C ASP A 10 -8.54 10.98 -8.56
N SER A 11 -7.54 10.32 -9.15
CA SER A 11 -6.88 9.16 -8.55
C SER A 11 -6.15 9.51 -7.25
N HIS A 12 -5.88 8.47 -6.46
CA HIS A 12 -5.21 8.58 -5.17
C HIS A 12 -4.54 7.25 -4.83
N LEU A 13 -3.54 7.31 -3.97
CA LEU A 13 -2.95 6.14 -3.33
C LEU A 13 -3.83 5.69 -2.16
N ILE A 14 -3.68 4.42 -1.80
CA ILE A 14 -4.27 3.84 -0.60
C ILE A 14 -3.14 3.54 0.40
N GLY A 15 -3.27 4.06 1.61
CA GLY A 15 -2.31 3.89 2.70
C GLY A 15 -2.88 3.12 3.89
N ASP A 16 -2.00 2.74 4.80
CA ASP A 16 -2.38 2.23 6.11
C ASP A 16 -2.70 3.36 7.11
N ALA A 17 -3.07 2.99 8.33
CA ALA A 17 -3.43 3.94 9.38
C ALA A 17 -2.22 4.73 9.93
N ALA A 18 -0.98 4.31 9.65
CA ALA A 18 0.23 5.00 10.07
C ALA A 18 0.56 6.20 9.17
N TYR A 19 -0.03 6.29 7.97
CA TYR A 19 0.15 7.45 7.10
C TYR A 19 -0.86 8.57 7.40
N PRO A 20 -0.46 9.84 7.23
CA PRO A 20 -1.38 10.97 7.31
C PRO A 20 -2.34 10.98 6.12
N LEU A 21 -3.61 11.32 6.39
CA LEU A 21 -4.63 11.52 5.36
C LEU A 21 -4.27 12.74 4.49
N SER A 22 -4.33 12.59 3.17
CA SER A 22 -4.21 13.70 2.21
C SER A 22 -5.09 13.47 0.98
N LYS A 23 -5.29 14.48 0.14
CA LYS A 23 -6.10 14.35 -1.10
C LYS A 23 -5.59 13.25 -2.04
N GLN A 24 -4.28 12.99 -2.00
CA GLN A 24 -3.57 12.00 -2.81
C GLN A 24 -3.36 10.66 -2.07
N LEU A 25 -3.68 10.55 -0.77
CA LEU A 25 -3.48 9.34 0.02
C LEU A 25 -4.69 9.09 0.94
N MET A 26 -5.51 8.11 0.58
CA MET A 26 -6.67 7.68 1.35
C MET A 26 -6.26 6.60 2.35
N VAL A 27 -6.59 6.84 3.62
CA VAL A 27 -6.28 5.96 4.76
C VAL A 27 -7.57 5.50 5.45
N PRO A 28 -7.56 4.41 6.22
CA PRO A 28 -8.73 3.96 6.98
C PRO A 28 -9.25 5.01 7.96
N TYR A 29 -10.53 4.92 8.32
CA TYR A 29 -11.05 5.57 9.51
C TYR A 29 -10.47 4.90 10.75
N THR A 30 -9.99 5.70 11.70
CA THR A 30 -9.57 5.22 13.02
C THR A 30 -10.76 4.59 13.73
N ASP A 31 -10.62 3.32 14.13
CA ASP A 31 -11.66 2.62 14.88
C ASP A 31 -11.55 2.94 16.36
N ASN A 32 -12.49 3.72 16.87
CA ASN A 32 -12.66 4.03 18.28
C ASN A 32 -13.89 3.33 18.88
N GLY A 33 -14.41 2.29 18.21
CA GLY A 33 -15.61 1.55 18.61
C GLY A 33 -16.93 2.12 18.06
N HIS A 34 -16.89 3.28 17.38
CA HIS A 34 -18.09 4.00 16.93
C HIS A 34 -18.18 4.18 15.41
N LEU A 35 -17.51 3.34 14.63
CA LEU A 35 -17.59 3.40 13.17
C LEU A 35 -19.00 3.03 12.67
N THR A 36 -19.54 3.88 11.79
CA THR A 36 -20.77 3.60 11.05
C THR A 36 -20.58 2.40 10.12
N GLN A 37 -21.68 1.75 9.71
CA GLN A 37 -21.62 0.61 8.80
C GLN A 37 -20.92 0.95 7.47
N ARG A 38 -21.07 2.18 6.97
CA ARG A 38 -20.37 2.66 5.77
C ARG A 38 -18.87 2.84 5.99
N GLN A 39 -18.47 3.39 7.14
CA GLN A 39 -17.05 3.51 7.48
C GLN A 39 -16.39 2.14 7.66
N LYS A 40 -17.09 1.17 8.26
CA LYS A 40 -16.64 -0.23 8.33
C LYS A 40 -16.48 -0.83 6.93
N ASN A 41 -17.46 -0.64 6.04
CA ASN A 41 -17.37 -1.07 4.65
C ASN A 41 -16.20 -0.42 3.89
N TYR A 42 -15.97 0.89 4.09
CA TYR A 42 -14.83 1.60 3.54
C TYR A 42 -13.51 0.98 4.01
N ASN A 43 -13.34 0.79 5.33
CA ASN A 43 -12.13 0.20 5.91
C ASN A 43 -11.90 -1.21 5.36
N LEU A 44 -12.95 -2.02 5.24
CA LEU A 44 -12.91 -3.36 4.65
C LEU A 44 -12.51 -3.35 3.18
N CYS A 45 -13.07 -2.45 2.36
CA CYS A 45 -12.70 -2.33 0.94
C CYS A 45 -11.23 -1.91 0.79
N LEU A 46 -10.79 -0.98 1.64
CA LEU A 46 -9.43 -0.47 1.66
C LEU A 46 -8.44 -1.58 2.06
N SER A 47 -8.69 -2.29 3.16
CA SER A 47 -7.85 -3.41 3.61
C SER A 47 -7.84 -4.54 2.58
N SER A 48 -8.99 -4.86 1.98
CA SER A 48 -9.07 -5.89 0.93
C SER A 48 -8.23 -5.56 -0.30
N SER A 49 -8.18 -4.29 -0.69
CA SER A 49 -7.35 -3.85 -1.82
C SER A 49 -5.87 -3.98 -1.48
N ARG A 50 -5.49 -3.71 -0.23
CA ARG A 50 -4.11 -3.87 0.25
C ARG A 50 -3.67 -5.32 0.37
N MET A 51 -4.55 -6.24 0.78
CA MET A 51 -4.24 -7.68 0.87
C MET A 51 -3.67 -8.24 -0.44
N VAL A 52 -4.14 -7.77 -1.59
CA VAL A 52 -3.63 -8.19 -2.90
C VAL A 52 -2.16 -7.80 -3.08
N ILE A 53 -1.81 -6.56 -2.73
CA ILE A 53 -0.44 -6.03 -2.84
C ILE A 53 0.47 -6.70 -1.82
N GLU A 54 0.00 -6.86 -0.58
CA GLU A 54 0.76 -7.52 0.49
C GLU A 54 1.08 -8.98 0.13
N ARG A 55 0.11 -9.71 -0.44
CA ARG A 55 0.33 -11.06 -0.97
C ARG A 55 1.37 -11.07 -2.09
N ALA A 56 1.27 -10.15 -3.06
CA ALA A 56 2.22 -10.06 -4.16
C ALA A 56 3.66 -9.78 -3.67
N ILE A 57 3.82 -8.84 -2.73
CA ILE A 57 5.11 -8.53 -2.10
C ILE A 57 5.63 -9.71 -1.28
N GLY A 58 4.75 -10.41 -0.55
CA GLY A 58 5.09 -11.62 0.19
C GLY A 58 5.65 -12.71 -0.72
N LEU A 59 4.98 -12.98 -1.85
CA LEU A 59 5.45 -13.94 -2.86
C LEU A 59 6.78 -13.50 -3.50
N LEU A 60 6.92 -12.21 -3.81
CA LEU A 60 8.16 -11.64 -4.36
C LEU A 60 9.34 -11.85 -3.41
N LYS A 61 9.19 -11.47 -2.14
CA LYS A 61 10.21 -11.66 -1.09
C LYS A 61 10.48 -13.14 -0.83
N GLY A 62 9.44 -13.96 -0.88
CA GLY A 62 9.53 -15.41 -0.69
C GLY A 62 10.36 -16.08 -1.78
N ARG A 63 10.27 -15.59 -3.02
CA ARG A 63 10.99 -16.13 -4.18
C ARG A 63 12.42 -15.61 -4.17
N TRP A 64 12.55 -14.30 -4.01
CA TRP A 64 13.83 -13.59 -4.03
C TRP A 64 14.27 -13.26 -2.61
N ARG A 65 14.75 -14.27 -1.88
CA ARG A 65 15.17 -14.16 -0.47
C ARG A 65 16.23 -13.08 -0.23
N SER A 66 16.97 -12.67 -1.26
CA SER A 66 17.85 -11.50 -1.21
C SER A 66 17.14 -10.22 -0.74
N LEU A 67 15.82 -10.11 -0.94
CA LEU A 67 15.01 -8.96 -0.53
C LEU A 67 14.65 -8.97 0.97
N LEU A 68 14.92 -10.07 1.68
CA LEU A 68 14.66 -10.20 3.13
C LEU A 68 15.85 -9.80 3.98
N HIS A 69 17.03 -9.60 3.37
CA HIS A 69 18.27 -9.39 4.08
C HIS A 69 18.99 -8.15 3.55
N TYR A 70 20.02 -7.73 4.30
CA TYR A 70 20.93 -6.71 3.85
C TYR A 70 21.58 -7.14 2.52
N LEU A 71 21.41 -6.30 1.50
CA LEU A 71 22.09 -6.49 0.22
C LEU A 71 23.51 -5.96 0.35
N ALA A 72 24.50 -6.87 0.30
CA ALA A 72 25.91 -6.53 0.30
C ALA A 72 26.33 -5.87 -1.03
N MET A 73 25.86 -4.65 -1.26
CA MET A 73 26.18 -3.83 -2.43
C MET A 73 27.04 -2.65 -2.03
N GLY A 74 28.12 -2.41 -2.78
CA GLY A 74 28.99 -1.25 -2.57
C GLY A 74 28.39 0.10 -2.96
N SER A 75 27.18 0.12 -3.53
CA SER A 75 26.48 1.34 -3.94
C SER A 75 24.98 1.24 -3.67
N VAL A 76 24.47 2.17 -2.86
CA VAL A 76 23.05 2.29 -2.50
C VAL A 76 22.19 2.60 -3.74
N GLU A 77 22.75 3.31 -4.72
CA GLU A 77 22.06 3.65 -5.97
C GLU A 77 21.67 2.41 -6.80
N ARG A 78 22.31 1.27 -6.55
CA ARG A 78 22.03 0.00 -7.24
C ARG A 78 20.85 -0.77 -6.64
N ILE A 79 20.46 -0.46 -5.41
CA ILE A 79 19.39 -1.16 -4.68
C ILE A 79 18.04 -1.11 -5.43
N PRO A 80 17.59 0.06 -5.96
CA PRO A 80 16.35 0.11 -6.73
C PRO A 80 16.38 -0.77 -7.99
N TYR A 81 17.51 -0.83 -8.68
CA TYR A 81 17.67 -1.67 -9.87
C TYR A 81 17.58 -3.16 -9.54
N HIS A 82 18.16 -3.59 -8.41
CA HIS A 82 18.03 -4.95 -7.92
C HIS A 82 16.58 -5.30 -7.61
N PHE A 83 15.86 -4.41 -6.93
CA PHE A 83 14.43 -4.60 -6.66
C PHE A 83 13.61 -4.73 -7.95
N VAL A 84 13.84 -3.84 -8.93
CA VAL A 84 13.19 -3.89 -10.24
C VAL A 84 13.52 -5.20 -10.97
N ALA A 85 14.76 -5.66 -10.94
CA ALA A 85 15.16 -6.93 -11.54
C ALA A 85 14.39 -8.11 -10.92
N CYS A 86 14.26 -8.16 -9.59
CA CYS A 86 13.44 -9.16 -8.90
C CYS A 86 11.97 -9.11 -9.36
N CYS A 87 11.38 -7.93 -9.51
CA CYS A 87 10.00 -7.77 -10.01
C CYS A 87 9.85 -8.28 -11.45
N VAL A 88 10.79 -7.94 -12.34
CA VAL A 88 10.78 -8.40 -13.73
C VAL A 88 10.87 -9.93 -13.80
N LEU A 89 11.84 -10.52 -13.08
CA LEU A 89 12.00 -11.97 -13.03
C LEU A 89 10.78 -12.68 -12.42
N HIS A 90 10.17 -12.10 -11.39
CA HIS A 90 8.93 -12.62 -10.80
C HIS A 90 7.79 -12.64 -11.81
N ASN A 91 7.61 -11.57 -12.57
CA ASN A 91 6.58 -11.50 -13.60
C ASN A 91 6.82 -12.52 -14.71
N ILE A 92 8.09 -12.76 -15.08
CA ILE A 92 8.44 -13.82 -16.05
C ILE A 92 8.03 -15.20 -15.50
N CYS A 93 8.27 -15.51 -14.23
CA CYS A 93 7.79 -16.76 -13.61
C CYS A 93 6.27 -16.89 -13.67
N LEU A 94 5.53 -15.83 -13.32
CA LEU A 94 4.06 -15.82 -13.41
C LEU A 94 3.58 -16.07 -14.85
N MET A 95 4.20 -15.43 -15.85
CA MET A 95 3.89 -15.65 -17.27
C MET A 95 4.17 -17.08 -17.75
N LYS A 96 5.05 -17.81 -17.04
CA LYS A 96 5.37 -19.21 -17.31
C LYS A 96 4.55 -20.19 -16.46
N ASN A 97 3.58 -19.71 -15.69
CA ASN A 97 2.82 -20.48 -14.70
C ASN A 97 3.72 -21.19 -13.68
N ASP A 98 4.92 -20.65 -13.43
CA ASP A 98 5.78 -21.05 -12.32
C ASP A 98 5.30 -20.28 -11.09
N GLU A 99 4.21 -20.78 -10.50
CA GLU A 99 3.63 -20.25 -9.29
C GLU A 99 4.32 -20.85 -8.07
N MET A 100 4.50 -20.01 -7.05
CA MET A 100 4.97 -20.45 -5.75
C MET A 100 3.78 -20.51 -4.79
N GLU A 101 3.74 -21.54 -3.94
CA GLU A 101 2.85 -21.54 -2.79
C GLU A 101 3.17 -20.35 -1.88
N ALA A 102 2.13 -19.72 -1.34
CA ALA A 102 2.27 -18.59 -0.45
C ALA A 102 3.00 -19.03 0.81
N MET A 103 4.29 -18.68 0.91
CA MET A 103 5.02 -18.82 2.17
C MET A 103 4.55 -17.70 3.09
N ILE A 104 4.04 -18.07 4.26
CA ILE A 104 3.83 -17.13 5.36
C ILE A 104 5.23 -16.65 5.78
N LEU A 105 5.56 -15.42 5.43
CA LEU A 105 6.79 -14.77 5.89
C LEU A 105 6.44 -13.99 7.17
N ASP A 106 6.70 -14.57 8.34
CA ASP A 106 6.60 -13.92 9.65
C ASP A 106 7.73 -12.89 9.87
N ASN A 107 8.10 -12.15 8.83
CA ASN A 107 9.14 -11.14 8.92
C ASN A 107 8.49 -9.76 9.11
N GLU A 108 8.14 -9.46 10.36
CA GLU A 108 8.00 -8.07 10.82
C GLU A 108 9.35 -7.37 10.66
N VAL A 109 9.62 -6.86 9.46
CA VAL A 109 10.72 -5.91 9.29
C VAL A 109 10.24 -4.60 9.92
N MET A 110 10.77 -4.27 11.09
CA MET A 110 10.68 -2.94 11.69
C MET A 110 11.20 -1.92 10.69
N PHE A 111 10.29 -1.20 10.02
CA PHE A 111 10.64 -0.02 9.25
C PHE A 111 10.86 1.13 10.24
N PRO A 112 11.99 1.85 10.19
CA PRO A 112 12.13 3.09 10.94
C PRO A 112 10.98 4.03 10.58
N GLU A 113 10.35 4.64 11.58
CA GLU A 113 9.31 5.65 11.37
C GLU A 113 9.86 6.74 10.44
N LEU A 114 9.35 6.79 9.20
CA LEU A 114 9.61 7.90 8.31
C LEU A 114 8.88 9.11 8.89
N GLN A 115 9.64 10.09 9.40
CA GLN A 115 9.06 11.38 9.79
C GLN A 115 8.59 12.12 8.53
N VAL A 116 7.34 11.88 8.15
CA VAL A 116 6.68 12.61 7.08
C VAL A 116 6.38 14.01 7.61
N GLN A 117 7.09 15.02 7.10
CA GLN A 117 6.83 16.42 7.45
C GLN A 117 5.37 16.76 7.17
N ASN A 118 4.73 17.38 8.16
CA ASN A 118 3.33 17.79 8.17
C ASN A 118 2.94 18.53 6.89
N VAL A 119 2.21 17.86 5.98
CA VAL A 119 1.46 18.53 4.92
C VAL A 119 0.13 18.98 5.53
N GLU A 120 0.16 20.06 6.31
CA GLU A 120 -1.04 20.68 6.91
C GLU A 120 -1.98 21.31 5.88
N GLN A 121 -1.57 21.39 4.61
CA GLN A 121 -2.44 21.93 3.57
C GLN A 121 -3.47 20.89 3.10
N ASN A 122 -4.74 21.24 3.34
CA ASN A 122 -5.97 20.66 2.79
C ASN A 122 -6.55 19.43 3.49
N ARG A 123 -6.38 19.31 4.83
CA ARG A 123 -7.05 18.27 5.63
C ARG A 123 -8.57 18.22 5.40
N GLY A 124 -9.23 19.38 5.30
CA GLY A 124 -10.67 19.46 5.02
C GLY A 124 -11.08 18.87 3.66
N GLU A 125 -10.30 19.13 2.60
CA GLU A 125 -10.56 18.53 1.28
C GLU A 125 -10.32 17.02 1.28
N ALA A 126 -9.27 16.57 1.97
CA ALA A 126 -8.95 15.17 2.08
C ALA A 126 -10.04 14.40 2.85
N GLU A 127 -10.56 14.97 3.93
CA GLU A 127 -11.70 14.43 4.68
C GLU A 127 -12.98 14.42 3.83
N ALA A 128 -13.25 15.49 3.08
CA ALA A 128 -14.40 15.55 2.18
C ALA A 128 -14.32 14.46 1.09
N LYS A 129 -13.16 14.28 0.46
CA LYS A 129 -12.92 13.21 -0.53
C LYS A 129 -13.12 11.83 0.11
N LYS A 130 -12.54 11.58 1.28
CA LYS A 130 -12.70 10.30 2.00
C LYS A 130 -14.17 10.02 2.32
N ASN A 131 -14.90 11.02 2.84
CA ASN A 131 -16.31 10.89 3.17
C ASN A 131 -17.18 10.66 1.93
N PHE A 132 -16.89 11.34 0.82
CA PHE A 132 -17.56 11.12 -0.45
C PHE A 132 -17.34 9.68 -0.97
N ILE A 133 -16.10 9.18 -0.93
CA ILE A 133 -15.77 7.80 -1.32
C ILE A 133 -16.52 6.81 -0.39
N CYS A 134 -16.49 7.03 0.92
CA CYS A 134 -17.21 6.21 1.90
C CYS A 134 -18.74 6.16 1.64
N ALA A 135 -19.32 7.28 1.21
CA ALA A 135 -20.74 7.38 0.88
C ALA A 135 -21.10 6.77 -0.49
N THR A 136 -20.16 6.66 -1.42
CA THR A 136 -20.42 6.19 -2.80
C THR A 136 -19.94 4.76 -3.04
N LEU A 137 -19.02 4.25 -2.22
CA LEU A 137 -18.54 2.87 -2.28
C LEU A 137 -19.71 1.89 -2.19
N ARG A 138 -19.67 0.89 -3.07
CA ARG A 138 -20.61 -0.24 -3.02
C ARG A 138 -20.44 -0.97 -1.69
N MET A 139 -21.56 -1.31 -1.07
CA MET A 139 -21.56 -2.13 0.14
C MET A 139 -21.13 -3.55 -0.24
N ARG A 140 -20.06 -4.04 0.40
CA ARG A 140 -19.69 -5.45 0.35
C ARG A 140 -20.54 -6.20 1.38
N HIS A 141 -21.23 -7.22 0.91
CA HIS A 141 -21.83 -8.23 1.79
C HIS A 141 -20.73 -9.25 2.05
N VAL A 142 -20.17 -9.23 3.27
CA VAL A 142 -19.24 -10.26 3.76
C VAL A 142 -19.95 -11.02 4.86
#